data_AF-A0AAU6X0C0-F1
#
_entry.id   AF-A0AAU6X0C0-F1
#
_cell.length_a   1.000
_cell.length_b   1.000
_cell.length_c   1.000
_cell.angle_alpha   90.00
_cell.angle_beta   90.00
_cell.angle_gamma   90.00
#
_symmetry.space_group_name_H-M   'P 1'
#
loop_
_entity.id
_entity.type
_entity.pdbx_description
1 polymer ?
#
loop_
_entity_poly.entity_id
_entity_poly.type
_entity_poly.pdbx_seq_one_letter_code
_entity_poly.pdbx_strand_id
1 'polypeptide(L)' 'MKIKLVLFKKQIPDGYHVVTWKTAAGEERYSTFQGDDRLMSFKSRMEAVTYATRHNQEQQLVNELAVRH' A
#
# COMPACT_ATOMS: atom_id res chain seq x y z
N MET A 1 15.21 13.13 -10.82
CA MET A 1 15.68 11.90 -10.13
C MET A 1 14.87 11.74 -8.85
N LYS A 2 14.13 10.63 -8.65
CA LYS A 2 13.42 10.36 -7.38
C LYS A 2 14.30 9.44 -6.55
N ILE A 3 14.75 9.89 -5.37
CA ILE A 3 15.55 9.05 -4.47
C ILE A 3 14.58 8.10 -3.75
N LYS A 4 14.61 6.82 -4.08
CA LYS A 4 13.78 5.80 -3.42
C LYS A 4 14.49 5.34 -2.14
N LEU A 5 14.40 6.13 -1.08
CA LEU A 5 14.85 5.70 0.25
C LEU A 5 13.66 5.06 0.97
N VAL A 6 13.64 3.74 1.10
CA VAL A 6 12.59 3.03 1.85
C VAL A 6 12.85 3.20 3.34
N LEU A 7 12.09 4.08 3.99
CA LEU A 7 12.24 4.37 5.42
C LEU A 7 11.36 3.50 6.31
N PHE A 8 10.28 2.96 5.76
CA PHE A 8 9.27 2.23 6.51
C PHE A 8 8.56 1.23 5.60
N LYS A 9 8.39 0.00 6.10
CA LYS A 9 7.56 -1.04 5.49
C LYS A 9 6.58 -1.55 6.53
N LYS A 10 5.28 -1.24 6.39
CA LYS A 10 4.23 -1.93 7.17
C LYS A 10 3.71 -3.09 6.34
N GLN A 11 3.88 -4.30 6.83
CA GLN A 11 3.16 -5.45 6.28
C GLN A 11 1.72 -5.45 6.79
N ILE A 12 0.82 -5.74 5.87
CA ILE A 12 -0.60 -5.99 6.05
C ILE A 12 -0.82 -7.42 5.50
N PRO A 13 -1.80 -8.18 5.99
CA PRO A 13 -2.07 -9.53 5.49
C PRO A 13 -2.20 -9.61 3.96
N ASP A 14 -2.11 -10.83 3.43
CA ASP A 14 -2.34 -11.13 2.01
C ASP A 14 -1.41 -10.39 1.04
N GLY A 15 -0.18 -10.14 1.48
CA GLY A 15 0.88 -9.55 0.66
C GLY A 15 0.83 -8.03 0.56
N TYR A 16 -0.10 -7.37 1.25
CA TYR A 16 -0.19 -5.92 1.24
C TYR A 16 0.94 -5.28 2.05
N HIS A 17 1.51 -4.20 1.55
CA HIS A 17 2.42 -3.41 2.35
C HIS A 17 2.49 -1.94 1.92
N VAL A 18 2.87 -1.09 2.88
CA VAL A 18 3.04 0.35 2.66
C VAL A 18 4.52 0.70 2.77
N VAL A 19 5.04 1.41 1.76
CA VAL A 19 6.42 1.89 1.67
C VAL A 19 6.45 3.41 1.77
N THR A 20 7.32 3.95 2.62
CA THR A 20 7.64 5.39 2.64
C THR A 20 8.88 5.68 1.81
N TRP A 21 8.85 6.75 1.03
CA TRP A 21 9.99 7.27 0.27
C TRP A 21 10.02 8.81 0.27
N LYS A 22 11.19 9.41 0.07
CA LYS A 22 11.37 10.87 0.03
C LYS A 22 11.54 11.36 -1.40
N THR A 23 10.91 12.47 -1.75
CA THR A 23 11.16 13.17 -3.01
C THR A 23 12.55 13.83 -2.98
N ALA A 24 13.05 14.28 -4.13
CA ALA A 24 14.28 15.09 -4.17
C ALA A 24 14.17 16.39 -3.35
N ALA A 25 12.94 16.91 -3.17
CA ALA A 25 12.65 18.06 -2.34
C ALA A 25 12.52 17.72 -0.84
N GLY A 26 12.73 16.46 -0.45
CA GLY A 26 12.63 16.01 0.94
C GLY A 26 11.22 15.65 1.41
N GLU A 27 10.18 15.89 0.61
CA GLU A 27 8.81 15.51 0.96
C GLU A 27 8.67 13.99 1.13
N GLU A 28 8.04 13.55 2.21
CA GLU A 28 7.68 12.15 2.39
C GLU A 28 6.45 11.79 1.58
N ARG A 29 6.51 10.63 0.93
CA ARG A 29 5.44 10.03 0.17
C ARG A 29 5.30 8.57 0.56
N TYR A 30 4.07 8.09 0.45
CA TYR A 30 3.70 6.76 0.88
C TYR A 30 3.13 6.03 -0.33
N SER A 31 3.45 4.76 -0.51
CA SER A 31 2.93 3.95 -1.61
C SER A 31 2.48 2.61 -1.08
N THR A 32 1.31 2.17 -1.53
CA THR A 32 0.75 0.87 -1.19
C THR A 32 1.03 -0.13 -2.30
N PHE A 33 1.37 -1.34 -1.90
CA PHE A 33 1.68 -2.47 -2.77
C PHE A 33 0.90 -3.70 -2.35
N GLN A 34 0.64 -4.60 -3.30
CA GLN A 34 0.20 -5.97 -3.07
C GLN A 34 1.21 -6.88 -3.77
N GLY A 35 1.98 -7.67 -3.01
CA GLY A 35 3.17 -8.30 -3.58
C GLY A 35 4.12 -7.24 -4.14
N ASP A 36 4.57 -7.39 -5.37
CA ASP A 36 5.46 -6.42 -6.03
C ASP A 36 4.70 -5.33 -6.81
N ASP A 37 3.38 -5.43 -6.90
CA ASP A 37 2.54 -4.51 -7.68
C ASP A 37 2.20 -3.26 -6.89
N ARG A 38 2.53 -2.09 -7.45
CA ARG A 38 2.18 -0.81 -6.85
C ARG A 38 0.73 -0.45 -7.17
N LEU A 39 -0.10 -0.39 -6.14
CA LEU A 39 -1.50 0.01 -6.26
C LEU A 39 -1.64 1.53 -6.37
N MET A 40 -1.21 2.26 -5.34
CA MET A 40 -1.45 3.71 -5.25
C MET A 40 -0.39 4.45 -4.42
N SER A 41 -0.35 5.78 -4.53
CA SER A 41 0.56 6.64 -3.76
C SER A 41 -0.19 7.79 -3.09
N PHE A 42 0.27 8.16 -1.89
CA PHE A 42 -0.37 9.06 -0.95
C PHE A 42 0.64 10.07 -0.39
N LYS A 43 0.12 11.19 0.13
CA LYS A 43 0.91 12.18 0.85
C LYS A 43 0.99 11.88 2.34
N SER A 44 0.04 11.10 2.87
CA SER A 44 0.01 10.71 4.29
C SER A 44 0.18 9.21 4.49
N ARG A 45 0.89 8.84 5.57
CA ARG A 45 0.97 7.46 6.06
C ARG A 45 -0.40 6.87 6.35
N MET A 46 -1.27 7.67 6.98
CA MET A 46 -2.57 7.21 7.42
C MET A 46 -3.46 6.89 6.23
N GLU A 47 -3.45 7.73 5.19
CA GLU A 47 -4.17 7.47 3.94
C GLU A 47 -3.71 6.17 3.27
N ALA A 48 -2.39 5.96 3.18
CA ALA A 48 -1.83 4.76 2.56
C ALA A 48 -2.21 3.48 3.32
N VAL A 49 -2.15 3.52 4.66
CA VAL A 49 -2.54 2.39 5.51
C VAL A 49 -4.04 2.14 5.44
N THR A 50 -4.87 3.18 5.52
CA THR A 50 -6.33 3.06 5.42
C THR A 50 -6.74 2.48 4.07
N TYR A 51 -6.15 2.96 2.98
CA TYR A 51 -6.38 2.41 1.65
C TYR A 51 -5.96 0.94 1.57
N ALA A 52 -4.75 0.60 2.03
CA ALA A 52 -4.25 -0.77 1.99
C ALA A 52 -5.15 -1.75 2.77
N THR A 53 -5.57 -1.36 3.98
CA THR A 53 -6.46 -2.18 4.80
C THR A 53 -7.82 -2.36 4.13
N ARG A 54 -8.42 -1.27 3.63
CA ARG A 54 -9.74 -1.32 2.98
C ARG A 54 -9.70 -2.15 1.70
N HIS A 55 -8.68 -1.94 0.86
CA HIS A 55 -8.52 -2.69 -0.38
C HIS A 55 -8.30 -4.18 -0.11
N ASN A 56 -7.54 -4.54 0.94
CA ASN A 56 -7.40 -5.94 1.35
C ASN A 56 -8.76 -6.56 1.73
N GLN A 57 -9.55 -5.86 2.56
CA GLN A 57 -10.88 -6.33 2.96
C GLN A 57 -11.83 -6.51 1.77
N GLU A 58 -11.82 -5.57 0.82
CA GLU A 58 -12.64 -5.66 -0.39
C GLU A 58 -12.24 -6.89 -1.24
N GLN A 59 -10.94 -7.18 -1.38
CA GLN A 59 -10.46 -8.37 -2.10
C GLN A 59 -10.82 -9.68 -1.38
N GLN A 60 -10.73 -9.72 -0.05
CA GLN A 60 -11.15 -10.88 0.73
C GLN A 60 -12.65 -11.19 0.52
N LEU A 61 -13.51 -10.16 0.55
CA LEU A 61 -14.95 -10.31 0.31
C LEU A 61 -15.25 -10.80 -1.12
N VAL A 62 -14.55 -10.27 -2.12
CA VAL A 62 -14.71 -10.72 -3.52
C VAL A 62 -14.32 -12.19 -3.65
N ASN A 63 -13.21 -12.61 -3.04
CA ASN A 63 -12.77 -14.00 -3.06
C ASN A 63 -13.74 -14.94 -2.34
N GLU A 64 -14.29 -14.53 -1.19
CA GLU A 64 -15.30 -15.31 -0.47
C GLU A 64 -16.59 -15.48 -1.28
N LEU A 65 -17.02 -14.45 -2.00
CA LEU A 65 -18.18 -14.52 -2.89
C LEU A 65 -17.90 -15.40 -4.12
N ALA A 66 -16.70 -15.33 -4.68
CA ALA A 66 -16.29 -16.12 -5.83
C ALA A 66 -16.20 -17.62 -5.52
N VAL A 67 -15.84 -18.00 -4.29
CA VAL A 67 -15.73 -19.41 -3.86
C VAL A 67 -17.09 -20.06 -3.54
N ARG A 68 -18.15 -19.26 -3.35
CA ARG A 68 -19.50 -19.75 -3.02
C ARG A 68 -20.39 -20.06 -4.24
N HIS A 69 -19.87 -19.88 -5.46
CA HIS A 69 -20.54 -20.17 -6.74
C HIS A 69 -19.85 -21.29 -7.49
#